data_AF-A0A4S2H6L5-F1
#
_entry.id   AF-A0A4S2H6L5-F1
#
_cell.length_a   1.000
_cell.length_b   1.000
_cell.length_c   1.000
_cell.angle_alpha   90.00
_cell.angle_beta   90.00
_cell.angle_gamma   90.00
#
_symmetry.space_group_name_H-M   'P 1'
#
loop_
_entity.id
_entity.type
_entity.pdbx_description
1 polymer ?
#
loop_
_entity_poly.entity_id
_entity_poly.type
_entity_poly.pdbx_seq_one_letter_code
_entity_poly.pdbx_strand_id
1 'polypeptide(L)'
;LYALEHNRRPRDLITPASLKNAAAAVTATAGSTNAVLHLLAIAREAGLSQTDFDIDQFDAISRATPVIAALKPGGRYMAPDMSAAGGTRLLVQRMQQAGLIVDA
;
A
#
# COMPACT_ATOMS: atom_id res chain seq x y z
N LEU A 1 -21.87 -8.88 8.36
CA LEU A 1 -22.08 -8.76 9.83
C LEU A 1 -20.82 -9.10 10.63
N TYR A 2 -19.96 -10.04 10.18
CA TYR A 2 -18.71 -10.44 10.83
C TYR A 2 -17.90 -9.31 11.53
N ALA A 3 -17.61 -8.20 10.83
CA ALA A 3 -16.85 -7.09 11.42
C ALA A 3 -17.58 -6.43 12.60
N LEU A 4 -18.92 -6.31 12.54
CA LEU A 4 -19.72 -5.78 13.64
C LEU A 4 -19.80 -6.79 14.79
N GLU A 5 -20.04 -8.07 14.48
CA GLU A 5 -20.12 -9.16 15.45
C GLU A 5 -18.82 -9.31 16.26
N HIS A 6 -17.67 -9.03 15.63
CA HIS A 6 -16.36 -9.14 16.25
C HIS A 6 -15.74 -7.78 16.62
N ASN A 7 -16.53 -6.70 16.58
CA ASN A 7 -16.10 -5.33 16.87
C ASN A 7 -14.77 -4.93 16.18
N ARG A 8 -14.59 -5.33 14.92
CA ARG A 8 -13.41 -4.96 14.13
C ARG A 8 -13.62 -3.58 13.52
N ARG A 9 -12.76 -2.64 13.91
CA ARG A 9 -12.80 -1.24 13.49
C ARG A 9 -11.68 -0.95 12.50
N PRO A 10 -11.83 0.05 11.62
CA PRO A 10 -10.76 0.46 10.70
C PRO A 10 -9.44 0.76 11.41
N ARG A 11 -9.49 1.39 12.58
CA ARG A 11 -8.30 1.69 13.40
C ARG A 11 -7.55 0.45 13.90
N ASP A 12 -8.22 -0.70 13.94
CA ASP A 12 -7.57 -1.95 14.32
C ASP A 12 -6.78 -2.54 13.13
N LEU A 13 -7.01 -2.04 11.91
CA LEU A 13 -6.35 -2.45 10.67
C LEU A 13 -5.36 -1.41 10.13
N ILE A 14 -5.57 -0.12 10.43
CA ILE A 14 -4.68 0.97 10.02
C ILE A 14 -3.57 1.10 11.06
N THR A 15 -2.46 0.41 10.81
CA THR A 15 -1.27 0.40 11.64
C THR A 15 -0.08 1.03 10.90
N PRO A 16 1.02 1.37 11.59
CA PRO A 16 2.24 1.79 10.91
C PRO A 16 2.72 0.76 9.87
N ALA A 17 2.59 -0.53 10.16
CA ALA A 17 2.94 -1.61 9.24
C ALA A 17 2.03 -1.62 8.00
N SER A 18 0.71 -1.54 8.18
CA SER A 18 -0.24 -1.55 7.06
C SER A 18 -0.05 -0.35 6.12
N LEU A 19 0.29 0.82 6.68
CA LEU A 19 0.58 2.03 5.90
C LEU A 19 1.88 1.92 5.11
N LYS A 20 2.93 1.34 5.71
CA LYS A 20 4.18 1.02 5.00
C LYS A 20 3.95 0.02 3.87
N ASN A 21 3.16 -1.03 4.13
CA ASN A 21 2.76 -2.01 3.10
C ASN A 21 1.99 -1.33 1.96
N ALA A 22 1.07 -0.40 2.28
CA ALA A 22 0.31 0.35 1.28
C ALA A 22 1.22 1.26 0.45
N ALA A 23 2.16 1.98 1.09
CA ALA A 23 3.14 2.81 0.38
C ALA A 23 4.01 1.97 -0.56
N ALA A 24 4.50 0.81 -0.09
CA ALA A 24 5.25 -0.12 -0.95
C ALA A 24 4.40 -0.62 -2.12
N ALA A 25 3.14 -1.00 -1.91
CA ALA A 25 2.27 -1.47 -2.99
C ALA A 25 1.99 -0.39 -4.04
N VAL A 26 1.82 0.87 -3.59
CA VAL A 26 1.69 2.02 -4.49
C VAL A 26 2.96 2.25 -5.29
N THR A 27 4.14 2.20 -4.65
CA THR A 27 5.42 2.34 -5.38
C THR A 27 5.60 1.20 -6.39
N ALA A 28 5.32 -0.04 -6.00
CA ALA A 28 5.45 -1.21 -6.86
C ALA A 28 4.57 -1.16 -8.12
N THR A 29 3.50 -0.36 -8.07
CA THR A 29 2.57 -0.15 -9.19
C THR A 29 2.77 1.18 -9.93
N ALA A 30 3.78 1.97 -9.55
CA ALA A 30 3.95 3.36 -10.00
C ALA A 30 2.64 4.16 -9.86
N GLY A 31 1.97 4.00 -8.72
CA GLY A 31 0.69 4.63 -8.42
C GLY A 31 0.77 6.16 -8.32
N SER A 32 -0.40 6.79 -8.20
CA SER A 32 -0.51 8.26 -8.15
C SER A 32 0.28 8.85 -6.99
N THR A 33 0.98 9.96 -7.23
CA THR A 33 1.66 10.74 -6.18
C THR A 33 0.69 11.25 -5.12
N ASN A 34 -0.60 11.40 -5.43
CA ASN A 34 -1.63 11.74 -4.45
C ASN A 34 -1.78 10.70 -3.34
N ALA A 35 -1.33 9.46 -3.56
CA ALA A 35 -1.32 8.44 -2.52
C ALA A 35 -0.47 8.84 -1.31
N VAL A 36 0.60 9.63 -1.49
CA VAL A 36 1.40 10.17 -0.38
C VAL A 36 0.50 11.03 0.52
N LEU A 37 -0.23 11.97 -0.07
CA LEU A 37 -1.14 12.86 0.67
C LEU A 37 -2.25 12.07 1.37
N HIS A 38 -2.85 11.11 0.66
CA HIS A 38 -3.95 10.32 1.21
C HIS A 38 -3.52 9.39 2.34
N LEU A 39 -2.37 8.72 2.22
CA LEU A 39 -1.87 7.84 3.27
C LEU A 39 -1.48 8.62 4.54
N LEU A 40 -0.88 9.80 4.39
CA LEU A 40 -0.62 10.70 5.52
C LEU A 40 -1.92 11.14 6.19
N ALA A 41 -2.94 11.53 5.42
CA ALA A 41 -4.25 11.91 5.97
C ALA A 41 -4.93 10.74 6.70
N ILE A 42 -4.96 9.55 6.09
CA ILE A 42 -5.53 8.34 6.68
C ILE A 42 -4.83 8.00 8.00
N ALA A 43 -3.50 8.12 8.08
CA ALA A 43 -2.75 7.90 9.30
C ALA A 43 -3.22 8.82 10.44
N ARG A 44 -3.42 10.12 10.16
CA ARG A 44 -3.89 11.09 11.15
C ARG A 44 -5.32 10.80 11.59
N GLU A 45 -6.22 10.48 10.67
CA GLU A 45 -7.61 10.10 10.98
C GLU A 45 -7.69 8.80 11.80
N ALA A 46 -6.73 7.89 11.62
CA ALA A 46 -6.62 6.68 12.44
C ALA A 46 -6.03 6.94 13.85
N GLY A 47 -5.60 8.16 14.14
CA GLY A 47 -5.01 8.55 15.42
C GLY A 47 -3.50 8.28 15.53
N LEU A 48 -2.83 8.01 14.41
CA LEU A 48 -1.38 7.81 14.38
C LEU A 48 -0.65 9.16 14.36
N SER A 49 0.43 9.25 15.13
CA SER A 49 1.28 10.44 15.27
C SER A 49 2.28 10.58 14.11
N GLN A 50 2.95 11.72 14.01
CA GLN A 50 4.01 11.91 13.01
C GLN A 50 5.15 10.92 13.16
N THR A 51 5.45 10.48 14.38
CA THR A 51 6.50 9.48 14.61
C THR A 51 6.09 8.07 14.17
N ASP A 52 4.80 7.80 14.01
CA ASP A 52 4.29 6.51 13.54
C ASP A 52 4.38 6.38 12.01
N PHE A 53 4.04 7.45 11.28
CA PHE A 53 4.07 7.50 9.82
C PHE A 53 4.22 8.96 9.35
N ASP A 54 5.32 9.25 8.64
CA ASP A 54 5.67 10.56 8.11
C ASP A 54 5.99 10.51 6.61
N ILE A 55 6.25 11.68 6.03
CA ILE A 55 6.55 11.80 4.60
C ILE A 55 7.94 11.26 4.23
N ASP A 56 8.90 11.27 5.16
CA ASP A 56 10.29 10.89 4.90
C ASP A 56 10.41 9.38 4.66
N GLN A 57 9.52 8.59 5.27
CA GLN A 57 9.44 7.15 5.02
C GLN A 57 9.20 6.79 3.54
N PHE A 58 8.57 7.67 2.75
CA PHE A 58 8.31 7.41 1.33
C PHE A 58 9.59 7.39 0.49
N ASP A 59 10.63 8.16 0.83
CA ASP A 59 11.91 8.13 0.10
C ASP A 59 12.60 6.76 0.28
N ALA A 60 12.71 6.30 1.53
CA ALA A 60 13.30 5.01 1.85
C ALA A 60 12.52 3.84 1.19
N ILE A 61 11.20 3.86 1.28
CA ILE A 61 10.33 2.85 0.64
C ILE A 61 10.49 2.88 -0.89
N SER A 62 10.55 4.07 -1.48
CA SER A 62 10.70 4.22 -2.93
C SER A 62 12.02 3.69 -3.46
N ARG A 63 13.12 3.87 -2.70
CA ARG A 63 14.43 3.32 -3.05
C ARG A 63 14.49 1.79 -2.94
N ALA A 64 13.75 1.22 -1.99
CA ALA A 64 13.75 -0.22 -1.75
C ALA A 64 12.77 -1.00 -2.64
N THR A 65 11.75 -0.34 -3.18
CA THR A 65 10.63 -1.02 -3.86
C THR A 65 10.72 -0.89 -5.38
N PRO A 66 10.96 -2.00 -6.11
CA PRO A 66 10.97 -1.97 -7.57
C PRO A 66 9.55 -1.80 -8.14
N VAL A 67 9.43 -1.09 -9.26
CA VAL A 67 8.19 -1.03 -10.04
C VAL A 67 8.03 -2.35 -10.80
N ILE A 68 6.99 -3.12 -10.47
CA ILE A 68 6.74 -4.46 -11.04
C ILE A 68 5.40 -4.56 -11.78
N ALA A 69 4.58 -3.50 -11.77
CA ALA A 69 3.38 -3.41 -12.61
C ALA A 69 3.58 -2.35 -13.71
N ALA A 70 3.63 -2.80 -14.96
CA ALA A 70 3.78 -1.93 -16.13
C ALA A 70 2.46 -1.25 -16.54
N LEU A 71 1.84 -0.52 -15.60
CA LEU A 71 0.58 0.18 -15.78
C LEU A 71 0.76 1.57 -16.37
N LYS A 72 -0.20 2.03 -17.17
CA LYS A 72 -0.28 3.42 -17.60
C LYS A 72 -0.41 4.35 -16.38
N PRO A 73 0.22 5.54 -16.41
CA PRO A 73 0.86 6.18 -17.58
C PRO A 73 2.30 5.74 -17.87
N GLY A 74 2.98 5.04 -16.95
CA GLY A 74 4.41 4.68 -17.09
C GLY A 74 4.70 3.40 -17.86
N GLY A 75 3.69 2.55 -18.08
CA GLY A 75 3.82 1.27 -18.77
C GLY A 75 2.77 1.05 -19.86
N ARG A 76 2.62 -0.19 -20.32
CA ARG A 76 1.78 -0.54 -21.48
C ARG A 76 0.36 -0.98 -21.14
N TYR A 77 0.11 -1.39 -19.89
CA TYR A 77 -1.13 -2.05 -19.47
C TYR A 77 -2.08 -1.13 -18.69
N MET A 78 -3.34 -1.53 -18.60
CA MET A 78 -4.38 -0.87 -17.84
C MET A 78 -4.78 -1.69 -16.60
N ALA A 79 -5.56 -1.09 -15.70
CA ALA A 79 -6.03 -1.78 -14.50
C ALA A 79 -6.81 -3.10 -14.78
N PRO A 80 -7.64 -3.22 -15.84
CA PRO A 80 -8.27 -4.49 -16.19
C PRO A 80 -7.26 -5.59 -16.54
N ASP A 81 -6.16 -5.25 -17.19
CA ASP A 81 -5.11 -6.23 -17.54
C ASP A 81 -4.41 -6.75 -16.28
N MET A 82 -4.11 -5.86 -15.32
CA MET A 82 -3.58 -6.27 -14.01
C MET A 82 -4.56 -7.18 -13.28
N SER A 83 -5.86 -6.87 -13.31
CA SER A 83 -6.90 -7.71 -12.71
C SER A 83 -6.91 -9.11 -13.33
N ALA A 84 -6.92 -9.19 -14.67
CA ALA A 84 -6.87 -10.45 -15.41
C ALA A 84 -5.59 -11.27 -15.14
N ALA A 85 -4.46 -10.60 -14.88
CA ALA A 85 -3.20 -11.24 -14.53
C ALA A 85 -3.15 -11.80 -13.10
N GLY A 86 -4.17 -11.56 -12.26
CA GLY A 86 -4.23 -12.01 -10.86
C GLY A 86 -4.40 -10.88 -9.83
N GLY A 87 -4.44 -9.64 -10.30
CA GLY A 87 -4.81 -8.46 -9.52
C GLY A 87 -3.89 -8.14 -8.36
N THR A 88 -4.41 -7.35 -7.42
CA THR A 88 -3.68 -6.91 -6.23
C THR A 88 -3.23 -8.08 -5.36
N ARG A 89 -3.98 -9.20 -5.34
CA ARG A 89 -3.60 -10.39 -4.57
C ARG A 89 -2.27 -10.98 -5.06
N LEU A 90 -2.09 -11.11 -6.37
CA LEU A 90 -0.84 -11.60 -6.94
C LEU A 90 0.32 -10.62 -6.68
N LEU A 91 0.07 -9.32 -6.82
CA LEU A 91 1.05 -8.27 -6.50
C LEU A 91 1.55 -8.41 -5.05
N VAL A 92 0.64 -8.45 -4.08
CA VAL A 92 0.97 -8.57 -2.66
C VAL A 92 1.74 -9.85 -2.39
N GLN A 93 1.32 -10.99 -2.97
CA GLN A 93 2.05 -12.25 -2.82
C GLN A 93 3.50 -12.15 -3.30
N ARG A 94 3.76 -11.50 -4.44
CA ARG A 94 5.12 -11.29 -4.95
C ARG A 94 5.94 -10.38 -4.05
N MET A 95 5.32 -9.34 -3.51
CA MET A 95 5.98 -8.42 -2.58
C MET A 95 6.29 -9.07 -1.23
N GLN A 96 5.42 -9.96 -0.74
CA GLN A 96 5.68 -10.77 0.46
C GLN A 96 6.85 -11.73 0.25
N GLN A 97 6.91 -12.40 -0.89
CA GLN A 97 8.04 -13.28 -1.26
C GLN A 97 9.37 -12.51 -1.31
N ALA A 98 9.33 -11.22 -1.66
CA ALA A 98 10.48 -10.33 -1.67
C ALA A 98 10.76 -9.65 -0.32
N GLY A 99 9.96 -9.90 0.72
CA GLY A 99 10.11 -9.27 2.03
C GLY A 99 9.76 -7.77 2.08
N LEU A 100 9.05 -7.25 1.07
CA LEU A 100 8.67 -5.83 0.96
C LEU A 100 7.31 -5.50 1.60
N ILE A 101 6.45 -6.51 1.75
CA ILE A 101 5.22 -6.42 2.52
C ILE A 101 5.35 -7.39 3.68
N VAL A 102 5.14 -6.87 4.89
CA VAL A 102 5.02 -7.68 6.10
C VAL A 102 3.54 -7.97 6.36
N ASP A 103 3.23 -8.97 7.18
CA ASP A 103 1.91 -9.17 7.83
C ASP A 103 0.61 -9.10 7.00
N ALA A 104 0.67 -9.29 5.66
CA ALA A 104 -0.49 -9.24 4.75
C ALA A 104 -1.18 -10.59 4.45
#